data_AF-A0A382SSS0-F1
#
_entry.id   AF-A0A382SSS0-F1
#
_cell.length_a   1.000
_cell.length_b   1.000
_cell.length_c   1.000
_cell.angle_alpha   90.00
_cell.angle_beta   90.00
_cell.angle_gamma   90.00
#
_symmetry.space_group_name_H-M   'P 1'
#
loop_
_entity.id
_entity.type
_entity.pdbx_description
1 polymer ?
#
loop_
_entity_poly.entity_id
_entity_poly.type
_entity_poly.pdbx_seq_one_letter_code
_entity_poly.pdbx_strand_id
1 'polypeptide(L)'
;EEPLSAIMPGVALQELWNILRTAETGLRVITWFVLFAGLLGMITALLSGLNERRREMAILRSVGAGPSTISFLLIFEAMVLTFTGILFGLFFLYITLFVSRPLLETYFGLFLPINPPSFKDLTILGGIILTGMFMGVIPAFKAYRQSLADGMTIRL
;
A
#
# COMPACT_ATOMS: atom_id res chain seq x y z
N GLU A 1 20.52 -39.67 31.42
CA GLU A 1 20.82 -38.45 32.19
C GLU A 1 19.88 -37.34 31.76
N GLU A 2 18.58 -37.59 31.96
CA GLU A 2 17.46 -36.74 31.61
C GLU A 2 16.58 -36.76 32.87
N PRO A 3 16.65 -35.75 33.77
CA PRO A 3 15.39 -35.13 34.21
C PRO A 3 15.54 -33.72 34.84
N LEU A 4 16.40 -32.83 34.33
CA LEU A 4 16.52 -31.46 34.89
C LEU A 4 16.20 -30.33 33.89
N SER A 5 16.10 -30.59 32.59
CA SER A 5 15.67 -29.58 31.60
C SER A 5 14.14 -29.37 31.57
N ALA A 6 13.36 -30.25 32.20
CA ALA A 6 11.89 -30.19 32.23
C ALA A 6 11.32 -29.10 33.16
N ILE A 7 12.15 -28.42 33.97
CA ILE A 7 11.67 -27.53 35.05
C ILE A 7 11.89 -26.03 34.73
N MET A 8 12.54 -25.69 33.60
CA MET A 8 12.66 -24.28 33.18
C MET A 8 11.67 -23.99 32.03
N PRO A 9 10.39 -23.69 32.34
CA PRO A 9 9.40 -23.30 31.32
C PRO A 9 9.88 -22.07 30.53
N GLY A 10 10.81 -21.29 31.09
CA GLY A 10 11.47 -20.19 30.40
C GLY A 10 12.19 -20.59 29.12
N VAL A 11 12.86 -21.76 29.06
CA VAL A 11 13.63 -22.15 27.87
C VAL A 11 12.70 -22.61 26.74
N ALA A 12 11.68 -23.40 27.06
CA ALA A 12 10.65 -23.82 26.09
C ALA A 12 9.80 -22.65 25.60
N LEU A 13 9.44 -21.70 26.48
CA LEU A 13 8.76 -20.46 26.08
C LEU A 13 9.67 -19.56 25.24
N GLN A 14 10.97 -19.51 25.52
CA GLN A 14 11.93 -18.75 24.74
C GLN A 14 12.11 -19.36 23.33
N GLU A 15 12.16 -20.69 23.22
CA GLU A 15 12.20 -21.38 21.92
C GLU A 15 10.93 -21.12 21.11
N LEU A 16 9.76 -21.22 21.73
CA LEU A 16 8.48 -20.91 21.08
C LEU A 16 8.43 -19.44 20.63
N TRP A 17 8.87 -18.50 21.48
CA TRP A 17 8.97 -17.08 21.14
C TRP A 17 9.95 -16.80 20.00
N ASN A 18 11.08 -17.51 19.94
CA ASN A 18 12.05 -17.36 18.86
C ASN A 18 11.50 -17.86 17.52
N ILE A 19 10.75 -18.96 17.51
CA ILE A 19 10.05 -19.46 16.32
C ILE A 19 9.01 -18.43 15.86
N LEU A 20 8.19 -17.93 16.78
CA LEU A 20 7.19 -16.89 16.47
C LEU A 20 7.83 -15.61 15.92
N ARG A 21 8.93 -15.15 16.52
CA ARG A 21 9.66 -13.95 16.07
C ARG A 21 10.24 -14.11 14.68
N THR A 22 10.75 -15.30 14.36
CA THR A 22 11.28 -15.61 13.03
C THR A 22 10.17 -15.62 11.99
N ALA A 23 9.02 -16.24 12.31
CA ALA A 23 7.84 -16.23 11.45
C ALA A 23 7.32 -14.80 11.21
N GLU A 24 7.20 -13.99 12.28
CA GLU A 24 6.80 -12.58 12.19
C GLU A 24 7.74 -11.78 11.27
N THR A 25 9.05 -11.98 11.41
CA THR A 25 10.05 -11.30 10.57
C THR A 25 9.90 -11.72 9.10
N GLY A 26 9.66 -13.01 8.82
CA GLY A 26 9.39 -13.49 7.47
C GLY A 26 8.14 -12.85 6.85
N LEU A 27 7.04 -12.82 7.58
CA LEU A 27 5.79 -12.13 7.17
C LEU A 27 6.02 -10.64 6.91
N ARG A 28 6.82 -9.96 7.74
CA ARG A 28 7.16 -8.55 7.56
C ARG A 28 7.95 -8.30 6.28
N VAL A 29 8.91 -9.17 5.96
CA VAL A 29 9.69 -9.06 4.72
C VAL A 29 8.78 -9.23 3.49
N ILE A 30 7.90 -10.24 3.50
CA ILE A 30 6.93 -10.45 2.42
C ILE A 30 6.01 -9.22 2.26
N THR A 31 5.54 -8.66 3.39
CA THR A 31 4.71 -7.46 3.39
C THR A 31 5.40 -6.29 2.68
N TRP A 32 6.70 -6.07 2.95
CA TRP A 32 7.48 -5.06 2.24
C TRP A 32 7.55 -5.31 0.74
N PHE A 33 7.81 -6.55 0.31
CA PHE A 33 7.85 -6.89 -1.12
C PHE A 33 6.51 -6.64 -1.82
N VAL A 34 5.40 -7.05 -1.20
CA VAL A 34 4.05 -6.81 -1.73
C VAL A 34 3.76 -5.32 -1.81
N LEU A 35 4.15 -4.55 -0.80
CA LEU A 35 4.02 -3.09 -0.82
C LEU A 35 4.81 -2.49 -1.99
N PHE A 36 6.08 -2.85 -2.17
CA PHE A 36 6.88 -2.37 -3.30
C PHE A 36 6.27 -2.76 -4.66
N ALA A 37 5.81 -3.99 -4.82
CA ALA A 37 5.15 -4.44 -6.05
C ALA A 37 3.87 -3.62 -6.34
N GLY A 38 3.07 -3.34 -5.31
CA GLY A 38 1.88 -2.50 -5.41
C GLY A 38 2.20 -1.06 -5.81
N LEU A 39 3.25 -0.47 -5.23
CA LEU A 39 3.69 0.88 -5.59
C LEU A 39 4.20 0.96 -7.04
N LEU A 40 4.96 -0.03 -7.49
CA LEU A 40 5.38 -0.14 -8.89
C LEU A 40 4.16 -0.29 -9.82
N GLY A 41 3.22 -1.16 -9.46
CA GLY A 41 1.95 -1.33 -10.17
C GLY A 41 1.19 -0.01 -10.32
N MET A 42 1.07 0.76 -9.24
CA MET A 42 0.44 2.09 -9.26
C MET A 42 1.14 3.05 -10.22
N ILE A 43 2.47 3.16 -10.18
CA ILE A 43 3.23 4.01 -11.11
C ILE A 43 2.96 3.58 -12.55
N THR A 44 3.01 2.28 -12.84
CA THR A 44 2.76 1.77 -14.19
C THR A 44 1.34 2.06 -14.67
N ALA A 45 0.33 1.93 -13.80
CA ALA A 45 -1.05 2.23 -14.12
C ALA A 45 -1.24 3.72 -14.45
N LEU A 46 -0.69 4.61 -13.62
CA LEU A 46 -0.75 6.07 -13.84
C LEU A 46 -0.02 6.47 -15.14
N LEU A 47 1.15 5.90 -15.40
CA LEU A 47 1.90 6.16 -16.64
C LEU A 47 1.20 5.59 -17.88
N SER A 48 0.57 4.43 -17.80
CA SER A 48 -0.21 3.85 -18.91
C SER A 48 -1.43 4.72 -19.20
N GLY A 49 -2.15 5.12 -18.16
CA GLY A 49 -3.30 6.03 -18.27
C GLY A 49 -2.93 7.35 -18.94
N LEU A 50 -1.75 7.90 -18.64
CA LEU A 50 -1.22 9.09 -19.33
C LEU A 50 -0.98 8.87 -20.82
N ASN A 51 -0.42 7.72 -21.20
CA ASN A 51 -0.14 7.40 -22.60
C ASN A 51 -1.42 7.15 -23.40
N GLU A 52 -2.39 6.46 -22.81
CA GLU A 52 -3.69 6.17 -23.43
C GLU A 52 -4.53 7.44 -23.57
N ARG A 53 -4.53 8.32 -22.56
CA ARG A 53 -5.27 9.59 -22.55
C ARG A 53 -4.52 10.75 -23.21
N ARG A 54 -3.41 10.49 -23.92
CA ARG A 54 -2.60 11.54 -24.57
C ARG A 54 -3.43 12.37 -25.57
N ARG A 55 -4.41 11.77 -26.25
CA ARG A 55 -5.35 12.47 -27.13
C ARG A 55 -6.28 13.41 -26.38
N GLU A 56 -6.80 12.99 -25.23
CA GLU A 56 -7.65 13.82 -24.36
C GLU A 56 -6.86 15.00 -23.78
N MET A 57 -5.58 14.79 -23.43
CA MET A 57 -4.71 15.87 -22.96
C MET A 57 -4.41 16.91 -24.03
N ALA A 58 -4.29 16.50 -25.29
CA ALA A 58 -4.16 17.45 -26.41
C ALA A 58 -5.42 18.33 -26.56
N ILE A 59 -6.61 17.77 -26.33
CA ILE A 59 -7.88 18.52 -26.34
C ILE A 59 -7.97 19.44 -25.11
N LEU A 60 -7.65 18.96 -23.90
CA LEU A 60 -7.64 19.82 -22.70
C LEU A 60 -6.69 21.01 -22.86
N ARG A 61 -5.58 20.82 -23.57
CA ARG A 61 -4.65 21.92 -23.89
C ARG A 61 -5.19 22.91 -24.91
N SER A 62 -6.03 22.50 -25.87
CA SER A 62 -6.67 23.45 -26.79
C SER A 62 -7.69 24.35 -26.08
N VAL A 63 -8.19 23.93 -24.92
CA VAL A 63 -9.03 24.74 -24.02
C VAL A 63 -8.21 25.55 -23.00
N GLY A 64 -6.87 25.47 -23.03
CA GLY A 64 -5.97 26.25 -22.19
C GLY A 64 -5.57 25.58 -20.87
N ALA A 65 -5.79 24.27 -20.69
CA ALA A 65 -5.34 23.57 -19.49
C ALA A 65 -3.81 23.58 -19.36
N GLY A 66 -3.32 24.18 -18.28
CA GLY A 66 -1.90 24.28 -17.99
C GLY A 66 -1.28 22.95 -17.50
N PRO A 67 0.05 22.82 -17.56
CA PRO A 67 0.78 21.63 -17.13
C PRO A 67 0.55 21.29 -15.65
N SER A 68 0.32 22.30 -14.81
CA SER A 68 0.01 22.14 -13.37
C SER A 68 -1.34 21.45 -13.12
N THR A 69 -2.33 21.64 -13.99
CA THR A 69 -3.65 21.01 -13.85
C THR A 69 -3.55 19.49 -14.03
N ILE A 70 -2.73 19.05 -15.00
CA ILE A 70 -2.48 17.63 -15.26
C ILE A 70 -1.74 17.00 -14.07
N SER A 71 -0.71 17.68 -13.55
CA SER A 71 0.03 17.22 -12.37
C SER A 71 -0.89 17.09 -11.14
N PHE A 72 -1.78 18.05 -10.90
CA PHE A 72 -2.75 17.98 -9.80
C PHE A 72 -3.73 16.82 -9.97
N LEU A 73 -4.25 16.61 -11.18
CA LEU A 73 -5.16 15.50 -11.48
C LEU A 73 -4.53 14.14 -11.17
N LEU A 74 -3.26 13.94 -11.56
CA LEU A 74 -2.54 12.68 -11.29
C LEU A 74 -2.29 12.43 -9.81
N ILE A 75 -1.91 13.47 -9.05
CA ILE A 75 -1.72 13.35 -7.60
C ILE A 75 -3.06 13.02 -6.94
N PHE A 76 -4.15 13.64 -7.38
CA PHE A 76 -5.49 13.34 -6.91
C PHE A 76 -5.90 11.89 -7.23
N GLU A 77 -5.64 11.42 -8.45
CA GLU A 77 -5.91 10.03 -8.85
C GLU A 77 -5.12 9.03 -7.99
N ALA A 78 -3.83 9.29 -7.77
CA ALA A 78 -2.99 8.49 -6.86
C ALA A 78 -3.54 8.46 -5.43
N MET A 79 -4.01 9.61 -4.93
CA MET A 79 -4.60 9.73 -3.59
C MET A 79 -5.91 8.93 -3.48
N VAL A 80 -6.78 9.01 -4.49
CA VAL A 80 -8.04 8.25 -4.55
C VAL A 80 -7.77 6.76 -4.63
N LEU A 81 -6.83 6.31 -5.47
CA LEU A 81 -6.42 4.91 -5.57
C LEU A 81 -5.87 4.38 -4.24
N THR A 82 -5.04 5.16 -3.57
CA THR A 82 -4.46 4.77 -2.27
C THR A 82 -5.54 4.70 -1.19
N PHE A 83 -6.43 5.70 -1.12
CA PHE A 83 -7.49 5.76 -0.14
C PHE A 83 -8.50 4.62 -0.30
N THR A 84 -8.94 4.36 -1.53
CA THR A 84 -9.83 3.23 -1.84
C THR A 84 -9.15 1.90 -1.55
N GLY A 85 -7.87 1.74 -1.89
CA GLY A 85 -7.09 0.54 -1.56
C GLY A 85 -7.03 0.27 -0.05
N ILE A 86 -6.80 1.31 0.76
CA ILE A 86 -6.82 1.21 2.23
C ILE A 86 -8.21 0.79 2.74
N LEU A 87 -9.27 1.42 2.23
CA LEU A 87 -10.64 1.12 2.63
C LEU A 87 -10.99 -0.34 2.33
N PHE A 88 -10.70 -0.81 1.12
CA PHE A 88 -10.90 -2.20 0.73
C PHE A 88 -10.03 -3.17 1.54
N GLY A 89 -8.76 -2.82 1.79
CA GLY A 89 -7.86 -3.65 2.60
C GLY A 89 -8.37 -3.83 4.03
N LEU A 90 -8.80 -2.76 4.68
CA LEU A 90 -9.42 -2.82 6.01
C LEU A 90 -10.72 -3.63 5.99
N PHE A 91 -11.57 -3.43 4.99
CA PHE A 91 -12.81 -4.18 4.84
C PHE A 91 -12.56 -5.70 4.72
N PHE A 92 -11.62 -6.10 3.86
CA PHE A 92 -11.24 -7.51 3.70
C PHE A 92 -10.61 -8.10 4.96
N LEU A 93 -9.78 -7.32 5.68
CA LEU A 93 -9.20 -7.73 6.96
C LEU A 93 -10.30 -8.06 7.98
N TYR A 94 -11.27 -7.16 8.18
CA TYR A 94 -12.35 -7.38 9.15
C TYR A 94 -13.29 -8.52 8.75
N ILE A 95 -13.62 -8.67 7.46
CA ILE A 95 -14.40 -9.82 6.98
C ILE A 95 -13.66 -11.12 7.27
N THR A 96 -12.37 -11.17 6.96
CA THR A 96 -11.56 -12.37 7.16
C THR A 96 -11.47 -12.73 8.64
N LEU A 97 -11.27 -11.74 9.51
CA LEU A 97 -11.30 -11.93 10.97
C LEU A 97 -12.66 -12.44 11.45
N PHE A 98 -13.75 -11.86 10.97
CA PHE A 98 -15.10 -12.27 11.35
C PHE A 98 -15.40 -13.73 10.96
N VAL A 99 -15.00 -14.15 9.76
CA VAL A 99 -15.22 -15.52 9.26
C VAL A 99 -14.27 -16.53 9.91
N SER A 100 -13.00 -16.16 10.14
CA SER A 100 -11.98 -17.07 10.69
C SER A 100 -12.11 -17.27 12.20
N ARG A 101 -12.66 -16.30 12.94
CA ARG A 101 -12.81 -16.36 14.39
C ARG A 101 -13.47 -17.65 14.92
N PRO A 102 -14.68 -18.08 14.46
CA PRO A 102 -15.30 -19.29 14.97
C PRO A 102 -14.47 -20.56 14.70
N LEU A 103 -13.76 -20.60 13.56
CA LEU A 103 -12.86 -21.70 13.22
C LEU A 103 -11.64 -21.73 14.16
N LEU A 104 -11.02 -20.57 14.42
CA LEU A 104 -9.85 -20.47 15.28
C LEU A 104 -10.17 -20.77 16.75
N GLU A 105 -11.33 -20.34 17.24
CA GLU A 105 -11.79 -20.68 18.59
C GLU A 105 -12.06 -22.19 18.73
N THR A 106 -12.63 -22.84 17.71
CA THR A 106 -12.96 -24.27 17.75
C THR A 106 -11.74 -25.18 17.62
N TYR A 107 -10.82 -24.87 16.69
CA TYR A 107 -9.68 -25.75 16.38
C TYR A 107 -8.44 -25.45 17.21
N PHE A 108 -8.23 -24.18 17.60
CA PHE A 108 -7.00 -23.73 18.26
C PHE A 108 -7.25 -23.10 19.64
N GLY A 109 -8.50 -22.89 20.05
CA GLY A 109 -8.84 -22.24 21.32
C GLY A 109 -8.39 -20.77 21.40
N LEU A 110 -8.04 -20.15 20.27
CA LEU A 110 -7.51 -18.80 20.19
C LEU A 110 -8.64 -17.78 20.04
N PHE A 111 -8.85 -16.96 21.06
CA PHE A 111 -9.77 -15.84 21.02
C PHE A 111 -9.10 -14.60 20.43
N LEU A 112 -9.50 -14.22 19.21
CA LEU A 112 -9.03 -12.99 18.56
C LEU A 112 -10.08 -11.89 18.72
N PRO A 113 -9.85 -10.88 19.58
CA PRO A 113 -10.77 -9.77 19.74
C PRO A 113 -10.75 -8.88 18.50
N ILE A 114 -11.94 -8.54 18.00
CA ILE A 114 -12.09 -7.53 16.94
C ILE A 114 -12.00 -6.16 17.62
N ASN A 115 -10.81 -5.60 17.63
CA ASN A 115 -10.57 -4.27 18.16
C ASN A 115 -10.52 -3.24 17.02
N PRO A 116 -10.94 -2.00 17.28
CA PRO A 116 -10.71 -0.91 16.35
C PRO A 116 -9.19 -0.68 16.13
N PRO A 117 -8.80 -0.04 15.02
CA PRO A 117 -7.40 0.18 14.68
C PRO A 117 -6.69 0.91 15.83
N SER A 118 -5.53 0.39 16.24
CA SER A 118 -4.71 1.02 17.27
C SER A 118 -4.01 2.27 16.73
N PHE A 119 -3.45 3.11 17.61
CA PHE A 119 -2.63 4.26 17.22
C PHE A 119 -1.46 3.86 16.30
N LYS A 120 -0.88 2.68 16.53
CA LYS A 120 0.18 2.14 15.66
C LYS A 120 -0.33 1.87 14.24
N ASP A 121 -1.52 1.29 14.12
CA ASP A 121 -2.14 0.98 12.83
C ASP A 121 -2.50 2.26 12.08
N LEU A 122 -3.02 3.28 12.78
CA LEU A 122 -3.24 4.60 12.20
C LEU A 122 -1.95 5.24 11.66
N THR A 123 -0.85 5.09 12.40
CA THR A 123 0.46 5.62 11.97
C THR A 123 0.94 4.92 10.69
N ILE A 124 0.75 3.60 10.60
CA ILE A 124 1.10 2.81 9.40
C ILE A 124 0.22 3.22 8.23
N LEU A 125 -1.10 3.33 8.42
CA LEU A 125 -2.04 3.77 7.40
C LEU A 125 -1.70 5.18 6.89
N GLY A 126 -1.38 6.11 7.79
CA GLY A 126 -0.88 7.44 7.44
C GLY A 126 0.41 7.38 6.60
N GLY A 127 1.35 6.51 6.97
CA GLY A 127 2.57 6.26 6.19
C GLY A 127 2.30 5.71 4.78
N ILE A 128 1.32 4.82 4.62
CA ILE A 128 0.90 4.30 3.31
C ILE A 128 0.29 5.42 2.45
N ILE A 129 -0.58 6.26 3.01
CA ILE A 129 -1.16 7.41 2.29
C ILE A 129 -0.05 8.35 1.81
N LEU A 130 0.89 8.70 2.69
CA LEU A 130 2.02 9.56 2.33
C LEU A 130 2.85 8.93 1.20
N THR A 131 3.16 7.63 1.31
CA THR A 131 3.94 6.92 0.29
C THR A 131 3.21 6.89 -1.06
N GLY A 132 1.89 6.64 -1.08
CA GLY A 132 1.07 6.71 -2.29
C GLY A 132 1.06 8.10 -2.92
N MET A 133 0.96 9.15 -2.10
CA MET A 133 1.06 10.54 -2.55
C MET A 133 2.43 10.83 -3.17
N PHE A 134 3.52 10.40 -2.53
CA PHE A 134 4.89 10.54 -3.06
C PHE A 134 5.06 9.80 -4.40
N MET A 135 4.47 8.60 -4.54
CA MET A 135 4.52 7.87 -5.81
C MET A 135 3.81 8.60 -6.95
N GLY A 136 2.72 9.34 -6.66
CA GLY A 136 2.03 10.19 -7.64
C GLY A 136 2.85 11.40 -8.13
N VAL A 137 3.85 11.85 -7.37
CA VAL A 137 4.72 12.98 -7.76
C VAL A 137 5.62 12.61 -8.94
N ILE A 138 6.08 11.36 -9.02
CA ILE A 138 6.96 10.87 -10.10
C ILE A 138 6.31 11.02 -11.49
N PRO A 139 5.11 10.48 -11.76
CA PRO A 139 4.44 10.67 -13.05
C PRO A 139 4.01 12.13 -13.25
N ALA A 140 3.63 12.86 -12.19
CA ALA A 140 3.26 14.27 -12.28
C ALA A 140 4.41 15.14 -12.77
N PHE A 141 5.64 14.90 -12.30
CA PHE A 141 6.84 15.59 -12.77
C PHE A 141 7.17 15.25 -14.22
N LYS A 142 6.99 13.98 -14.61
CA LYS A 142 7.18 13.54 -16.00
C LYS A 142 6.19 14.22 -16.96
N ALA A 143 4.91 14.31 -16.58
CA ALA A 143 3.87 14.99 -17.34
C ALA A 143 4.14 16.50 -17.48
N TYR A 144 4.65 17.13 -16.41
CA TYR A 144 5.06 18.53 -16.43
C TYR A 144 6.19 18.78 -17.46
N ARG A 145 7.23 17.94 -17.47
CA ARG A 145 8.34 18.05 -18.46
C ARG A 145 7.88 17.83 -19.89
N GLN A 146 7.04 16.82 -20.14
CA GLN A 146 6.53 16.53 -21.50
C GLN A 146 5.69 17.69 -22.04
N SER A 147 4.85 18.29 -21.20
CA SER A 147 4.02 19.39 -21.64
C SER A 147 4.83 20.68 -21.86
N LEU A 148 5.85 20.97 -21.03
CA LEU A 148 6.76 22.10 -21.30
C LEU A 148 7.51 21.95 -22.64
N ALA A 149 7.95 20.73 -22.98
CA ALA A 149 8.64 20.45 -24.24
C ALA A 149 7.73 20.61 -25.48
N ASP A 150 6.49 20.11 -25.41
CA ASP A 150 5.49 20.27 -26.49
C ASP A 150 5.07 21.74 -26.69
N GLY A 151 5.14 22.58 -25.65
CA GLY A 151 4.81 24.01 -25.74
C GLY A 151 5.85 24.85 -26.51
N MET A 152 7.05 24.32 -26.74
CA MET A 152 8.12 25.01 -27.48
C MET A 152 8.23 24.55 -28.95
N THR A 153 7.52 23.51 -29.36
CA THR A 153 7.46 23.10 -30.77
C THR A 153 6.19 23.66 -31.41
N ILE A 154 6.19 24.96 -31.71
CA ILE A 154 5.30 25.51 -32.74
C ILE A 154 5.79 24.91 -34.05
N ARG A 155 5.18 23.81 -34.48
CA ARG A 155 5.36 23.30 -35.85
C ARG A 155 4.55 24.21 -36.77
N LEU A 156 5.24 25.15 -37.40
CA LEU A 156 4.85 25.74 -38.68
C LEU A 156 4.79 24.64 -39.74
#